data_AF-A0A363NJX5-F1
#
_entry.id   AF-A0A363NJX5-F1
#
_cell.length_a   1.000
_cell.length_b   1.000
_cell.length_c   1.000
_cell.angle_alpha   90.00
_cell.angle_beta   90.00
_cell.angle_gamma   90.00
#
_symmetry.space_group_name_H-M   'P 1'
#
loop_
_entity.id
_entity.type
_entity.pdbx_description
1 polymer ?
#
loop_
_entity_poly.entity_id
_entity_poly.type
_entity_poly.pdbx_seq_one_letter_code
_entity_poly.pdbx_strand_id
1 'polypeptide(L)'
;MKVLRLIPLLFLFSFCRQQRESKKEANIIYRIGFEYIELSFDESGQAKAKTGRSNSIGEDKFLAESTTDSTTFFIKNSPLFFRKLERLREKQVESAKGYSRTQILLNDSLYFDTKMYSADFWDIYSIISDGIPIDFNPFKTRKFE
;
A
#
# COMPACT_ATOMS: atom_id res chain seq x y z
N MET A 1 -34.31 -24.20 -58.72
CA MET A 1 -33.37 -23.08 -58.47
C MET A 1 -32.98 -23.10 -57.00
N LYS A 2 -31.68 -23.17 -56.72
CA LYS A 2 -31.09 -23.41 -55.38
C LYS A 2 -31.03 -22.08 -54.61
N VAL A 3 -31.72 -21.97 -53.47
CA VAL A 3 -31.56 -20.83 -52.57
C VAL A 3 -30.37 -21.12 -51.65
N LEU A 4 -29.26 -20.43 -51.92
CA LEU A 4 -28.03 -20.46 -51.13
C LEU A 4 -28.30 -19.85 -49.75
N ARG A 5 -28.11 -20.64 -48.68
CA ARG A 5 -28.10 -20.12 -47.31
C ARG A 5 -26.76 -19.42 -47.06
N LEU A 6 -26.78 -18.11 -46.89
CA LEU A 6 -25.65 -17.35 -46.35
C LEU A 6 -25.97 -17.01 -44.89
N ILE A 7 -25.43 -17.83 -43.98
CA ILE A 7 -25.38 -17.52 -42.55
C ILE A 7 -24.21 -16.54 -42.38
N PRO A 8 -24.42 -15.29 -41.90
CA PRO A 8 -23.30 -14.41 -41.61
C PRO A 8 -22.58 -14.90 -40.35
N LEU A 9 -21.31 -15.24 -40.57
CA LEU A 9 -20.31 -15.67 -39.61
C LEU A 9 -19.91 -14.50 -38.68
N LEU A 10 -20.79 -14.10 -37.76
CA LEU A 10 -20.57 -13.01 -36.79
C LEU A 10 -20.19 -13.52 -35.39
N PHE A 11 -19.30 -14.52 -35.33
CA PHE A 11 -18.81 -15.11 -34.06
C PHE A 11 -17.29 -15.03 -33.90
N LEU A 12 -16.66 -13.92 -34.30
CA LEU A 12 -15.23 -13.70 -34.06
C LEU A 12 -14.90 -12.29 -33.54
N PHE A 13 -15.80 -11.70 -32.75
CA PHE A 13 -15.38 -10.70 -31.76
C PHE A 13 -14.99 -11.44 -30.48
N SER A 14 -13.89 -12.19 -30.55
CA SER A 14 -13.07 -12.47 -29.37
C SER A 14 -12.59 -11.12 -28.85
N PHE A 15 -13.44 -10.49 -28.03
CA PHE A 15 -13.02 -9.51 -27.05
C PHE A 15 -11.97 -10.21 -26.19
N CYS A 16 -10.72 -10.11 -26.60
CA CYS A 16 -9.58 -10.30 -25.73
C CYS A 16 -9.67 -9.17 -24.72
N ARG A 17 -10.54 -9.34 -23.72
CA ARG A 17 -10.61 -8.52 -22.53
C ARG A 17 -9.35 -8.90 -21.78
N GLN A 18 -8.22 -8.34 -22.20
CA GLN A 18 -6.98 -8.39 -21.46
C GLN A 18 -7.30 -7.68 -20.15
N GLN A 19 -7.69 -8.49 -19.16
CA GLN A 19 -7.94 -8.07 -17.81
C GLN A 19 -6.59 -7.53 -17.35
N ARG A 20 -6.43 -6.21 -17.51
CA ARG A 20 -5.25 -5.48 -17.10
C ARG A 20 -5.18 -5.72 -15.60
N GLU A 21 -4.32 -6.64 -15.20
CA GLU A 21 -4.10 -6.97 -13.81
C GLU A 21 -3.81 -5.64 -13.11
N SER A 22 -4.71 -5.22 -12.22
CA SER A 22 -4.60 -3.95 -11.53
C SER A 22 -3.24 -3.96 -10.83
N LYS A 23 -2.36 -3.03 -11.19
CA LYS A 23 -1.02 -2.92 -10.60
C LYS A 23 -1.18 -2.95 -9.09
N LYS A 24 -0.57 -3.92 -8.41
CA LYS A 24 -0.67 -4.00 -6.95
C LYS A 24 0.03 -2.80 -6.35
N GLU A 25 -0.68 -2.09 -5.49
CA GLU A 25 -0.20 -0.94 -4.76
C GLU A 25 -0.33 -1.20 -3.26
N ALA A 26 0.71 -0.86 -2.53
CA ALA A 26 0.78 -0.91 -1.08
C ALA A 26 0.81 0.52 -0.53
N ASN A 27 -0.06 0.76 0.45
CA ASN A 27 -0.08 1.99 1.25
C ASN A 27 0.23 1.63 2.69
N ILE A 28 1.38 2.05 3.20
CA ILE A 28 1.78 1.88 4.60
C ILE A 28 1.55 3.18 5.32
N ILE A 29 0.72 3.16 6.37
CA ILE A 29 0.43 4.33 7.20
C ILE A 29 0.98 4.07 8.58
N TYR A 30 1.89 4.93 9.01
CA TYR A 30 2.50 4.92 10.33
C TYR A 30 2.05 6.17 11.11
N ARG A 31 1.53 5.98 12.33
CA ARG A 31 0.97 7.06 13.14
C ARG A 31 1.54 7.02 14.56
N ILE A 32 1.92 8.19 15.08
CA ILE A 32 2.27 8.41 16.49
C ILE A 32 1.64 9.72 16.95
N GLY A 33 0.75 9.65 17.94
CA GLY A 33 -0.07 10.76 18.38
C GLY A 33 -0.83 11.38 17.20
N PHE A 34 -0.60 12.67 16.97
CA PHE A 34 -1.18 13.40 15.87
C PHE A 34 -0.33 13.36 14.60
N GLU A 35 0.89 12.82 14.64
CA GLU A 35 1.79 12.81 13.51
C GLU A 35 1.68 11.53 12.70
N TYR A 36 1.92 11.62 11.40
CA TYR A 36 1.89 10.46 10.52
C TYR A 36 2.94 10.51 9.41
N ILE A 37 3.23 9.31 8.92
CA ILE A 37 3.93 9.05 7.66
C ILE A 37 3.07 8.09 6.84
N GLU A 38 2.87 8.42 5.58
CA GLU A 38 2.22 7.56 4.59
C GLU A 38 3.23 7.25 3.49
N LEU A 39 3.34 5.98 3.11
CA LEU A 39 4.20 5.49 2.05
C LEU A 39 3.36 4.71 1.05
N SER A 40 3.37 5.15 -0.21
CA SER A 40 2.65 4.52 -1.32
C SER A 40 3.65 4.00 -2.33
N PHE A 41 3.55 2.73 -2.71
CA PHE A 41 4.41 2.14 -3.73
C PHE A 41 3.81 0.89 -4.37
N ASP A 42 4.31 0.54 -5.55
CA ASP A 42 3.84 -0.62 -6.30
C ASP A 42 4.93 -1.67 -6.50
N GLU A 43 4.57 -2.83 -7.05
CA GLU A 43 5.51 -3.94 -7.33
C GLU A 43 6.69 -3.54 -8.23
N SER A 44 6.58 -2.47 -9.03
CA SER A 44 7.72 -1.99 -9.83
C SER A 44 8.74 -1.21 -9.01
N GLY A 45 8.39 -0.80 -7.79
CA GLY A 45 9.26 -0.08 -6.87
C GLY A 45 9.14 1.45 -6.95
N GLN A 46 8.30 2.00 -7.83
CA GLN A 46 8.02 3.44 -7.80
C GLN A 46 7.26 3.77 -6.52
N ALA A 47 7.75 4.78 -5.79
CA ALA A 47 7.25 5.12 -4.47
C ALA A 47 7.10 6.63 -4.28
N LYS A 48 6.15 7.01 -3.43
CA LYS A 48 5.98 8.36 -2.88
C LYS A 48 5.70 8.25 -1.40
N ALA A 49 6.01 9.31 -0.66
CA ALA A 49 5.68 9.39 0.75
C ALA A 49 5.11 10.76 1.11
N LYS A 50 4.37 10.79 2.21
CA LYS A 50 3.81 11.99 2.80
C LYS A 50 4.06 11.97 4.29
N THR A 51 4.29 13.11 4.89
CA THR A 51 4.24 13.27 6.34
C THR A 51 3.28 14.38 6.71
N GLY A 52 2.78 14.40 7.93
CA GLY A 52 1.92 15.49 8.35
C GLY A 52 1.30 15.29 9.72
N ARG A 53 0.21 16.01 9.96
CA ARG A 53 -0.54 15.97 11.23
C ARG A 53 -2.02 15.71 11.00
N SER A 54 -2.65 15.00 11.93
CA SER A 54 -4.08 14.69 12.02
C SER A 54 -4.69 15.39 13.23
N ASN A 55 -6.00 15.59 13.19
CA ASN A 55 -6.79 16.07 14.32
C ASN A 55 -7.31 14.93 15.23
N SER A 56 -7.12 13.66 14.83
CA SER A 56 -7.65 12.49 15.53
C SER A 56 -6.61 11.38 15.68
N ILE A 57 -6.51 10.85 16.90
CA ILE A 57 -5.57 9.79 17.32
C ILE A 57 -6.22 8.39 17.19
N GLY A 58 -7.54 8.30 16.95
CA GLY A 58 -8.29 7.04 17.12
C GLY A 58 -9.19 6.63 15.97
N GLU A 59 -9.35 7.46 14.92
CA GLU A 59 -10.25 7.16 13.82
C GLU A 59 -9.60 6.30 12.72
N ASP A 60 -10.42 5.40 12.16
CA ASP A 60 -10.00 4.54 11.04
C ASP A 60 -9.81 5.36 9.77
N LYS A 61 -10.63 6.41 9.58
CA LYS A 61 -10.48 7.37 8.49
C LYS A 61 -9.59 8.52 8.96
N PHE A 62 -8.39 8.55 8.39
CA PHE A 62 -7.39 9.55 8.63
C PHE A 62 -7.73 10.85 7.86
N LEU A 63 -7.70 12.01 8.53
CA LEU A 63 -7.84 13.33 7.90
C LEU A 63 -6.60 14.17 8.22
N ALA A 64 -5.80 14.50 7.20
CA ALA A 64 -4.65 15.37 7.35
C ALA A 64 -5.07 16.83 7.48
N GLU A 65 -4.50 17.54 8.46
CA GLU A 65 -4.58 19.01 8.55
C GLU A 65 -3.49 19.68 7.72
N SER A 66 -2.32 19.06 7.65
CA SER A 66 -1.17 19.54 6.90
C SER A 66 -0.37 18.35 6.37
N THR A 67 0.20 18.51 5.18
CA THR A 67 1.02 17.48 4.54
C THR A 67 2.29 18.06 3.95
N THR A 68 3.36 17.28 3.97
CA THR A 68 4.58 17.50 3.20
C THR A 68 4.82 16.25 2.36
N ASP A 69 4.79 16.42 1.04
CA ASP A 69 4.97 15.33 0.09
C ASP A 69 6.46 15.16 -0.27
N SER A 70 6.88 13.92 -0.49
CA SER A 70 8.19 13.62 -1.05
C SER A 70 8.19 13.82 -2.58
N THR A 71 9.37 13.96 -3.16
CA THR A 71 9.54 13.62 -4.59
C THR A 71 9.35 12.12 -4.78
N THR A 72 9.06 11.67 -6.00
CA THR A 72 9.05 10.23 -6.32
C THR A 72 10.44 9.62 -6.10
N PHE A 73 10.50 8.42 -5.55
CA PHE A 73 11.73 7.65 -5.36
C PHE A 73 11.53 6.16 -5.67
N PHE A 74 12.57 5.35 -5.49
CA PHE A 74 12.58 3.95 -5.90
C PHE A 74 12.93 2.99 -4.75
N ILE A 75 12.06 2.01 -4.50
CA ILE A 75 12.23 0.93 -3.53
C ILE A 75 12.59 -0.36 -4.28
N LYS A 76 13.89 -0.65 -4.38
CA LYS A 76 14.41 -1.80 -5.13
C LYS A 76 13.84 -3.15 -4.67
N ASN A 77 13.56 -3.30 -3.38
CA ASN A 77 13.07 -4.55 -2.80
C ASN A 77 11.54 -4.63 -2.74
N SER A 78 10.82 -3.73 -3.43
CA SER A 78 9.35 -3.77 -3.47
C SER A 78 8.79 -5.16 -3.83
N PRO A 79 9.27 -5.88 -4.87
CA PRO A 79 8.76 -7.22 -5.18
C PRO A 79 8.88 -8.22 -4.02
N LEU A 80 9.93 -8.10 -3.19
CA LEU A 80 10.13 -8.98 -2.03
C LEU A 80 9.14 -8.66 -0.91
N PHE A 81 8.82 -7.37 -0.73
CA PHE A 81 7.80 -6.93 0.21
C PHE A 81 6.42 -7.53 -0.12
N PHE A 82 5.96 -7.42 -1.37
CA PHE A 82 4.67 -7.99 -1.79
C PHE A 82 4.63 -9.51 -1.61
N ARG A 83 5.69 -10.22 -2.03
CA ARG A 83 5.81 -11.67 -1.81
C ARG A 83 5.77 -12.06 -0.35
N LYS A 84 6.34 -11.24 0.54
CA LYS A 84 6.33 -11.50 1.98
C LYS A 84 4.95 -11.28 2.56
N LEU A 85 4.27 -10.21 2.19
CA LEU A 85 2.88 -9.97 2.58
C LEU A 85 1.98 -11.15 2.20
N GLU A 86 2.02 -11.60 0.94
CA GLU A 86 1.21 -12.72 0.45
C GLU A 86 1.42 -14.02 1.23
N ARG A 87 2.62 -14.24 1.79
CA ARG A 87 2.93 -15.43 2.60
C ARG A 87 2.31 -15.40 3.98
N LEU A 88 1.97 -14.23 4.52
CA LEU A 88 1.40 -14.13 5.86
C LEU A 88 0.01 -14.77 5.96
N ARG A 89 -0.68 -15.01 4.83
CA ARG A 89 -1.95 -15.74 4.63
C ARG A 89 -3.17 -15.28 5.44
N GLU A 90 -2.99 -14.70 6.61
CA GLU A 90 -4.03 -14.15 7.48
C GLU A 90 -3.82 -12.66 7.67
N LYS A 91 -4.91 -11.90 7.54
CA LYS A 91 -4.92 -10.48 7.88
C LYS A 91 -4.69 -10.35 9.38
N GLN A 92 -3.55 -9.82 9.77
CA GLN A 92 -3.32 -9.44 11.16
C GLN A 92 -3.95 -8.07 11.38
N VAL A 93 -5.23 -8.07 11.74
CA VAL A 93 -5.95 -6.87 12.20
C VAL A 93 -6.11 -6.99 13.70
N GLU A 94 -5.06 -6.61 14.43
CA GLU A 94 -5.25 -6.19 15.80
C GLU A 94 -5.92 -4.82 15.68
N SER A 95 -7.15 -4.64 16.17
CA SER A 95 -7.82 -3.32 16.19
C SER A 95 -7.05 -2.37 17.11
N ALA A 96 -5.87 -1.94 16.68
CA ALA A 96 -4.92 -1.14 17.42
C ALA A 96 -5.40 0.30 17.41
N LYS A 97 -6.39 0.58 18.24
CA LYS A 97 -6.74 1.94 18.64
C LYS A 97 -5.72 2.37 19.70
N GLY A 98 -5.02 3.48 19.48
CA GLY A 98 -4.04 3.96 20.43
C GLY A 98 -3.10 5.03 19.89
N TYR A 99 -2.24 5.53 20.77
CA TYR A 99 -1.26 6.57 20.47
C TYR A 99 -0.34 6.20 19.30
N SER A 100 -0.07 4.91 19.06
CA SER A 100 0.80 4.45 18.00
C SER A 100 0.17 3.31 17.21
N ARG A 101 0.02 3.47 15.90
CA ARG A 101 -0.66 2.51 15.01
C ARG A 101 0.08 2.40 13.69
N THR A 102 0.17 1.20 13.16
CA THR A 102 0.72 0.97 11.83
C THR A 102 -0.24 0.12 10.99
N GLN A 103 -0.47 0.55 9.75
CA GLN A 103 -1.39 -0.10 8.84
C GLN A 103 -0.71 -0.35 7.50
N ILE A 104 -1.07 -1.46 6.86
CA ILE A 104 -0.74 -1.76 5.46
C ILE A 104 -2.04 -2.02 4.73
N LEU A 105 -2.29 -1.25 3.68
CA LEU A 105 -3.39 -1.47 2.75
C LEU A 105 -2.82 -1.97 1.42
N LEU A 106 -3.44 -2.99 0.86
CA LEU A 106 -3.17 -3.47 -0.49
C LEU A 106 -4.36 -3.14 -1.38
N ASN A 107 -4.16 -2.34 -2.43
CA ASN A 107 -5.23 -1.84 -3.30
C ASN A 107 -6.44 -1.33 -2.48
N ASP A 108 -6.17 -0.45 -1.52
CA ASP A 108 -7.15 0.15 -0.58
C ASP A 108 -7.83 -0.81 0.41
N SER A 109 -7.51 -2.10 0.37
CA SER A 109 -8.01 -3.07 1.34
C SER A 109 -7.02 -3.23 2.50
N LEU A 110 -7.48 -2.99 3.73
CA LEU A 110 -6.68 -3.23 4.94
C LEU A 110 -6.20 -4.69 4.97
N TYR A 111 -4.89 -4.85 5.05
CA TYR A 111 -4.17 -6.12 5.03
C TYR A 111 -3.48 -6.39 6.36
N PHE A 112 -2.96 -5.35 7.00
CA PHE A 112 -2.23 -5.42 8.26
C PHE A 112 -2.58 -4.20 9.12
N ASP A 113 -2.85 -4.39 10.40
CA ASP A 113 -3.15 -3.34 11.38
C ASP A 113 -2.67 -3.80 12.75
N THR A 114 -1.75 -3.05 13.34
CA THR A 114 -1.15 -3.42 14.63
C THR A 114 -0.69 -2.18 15.39
N LYS A 115 -0.33 -2.39 16.65
CA LYS A 115 0.42 -1.41 17.44
C LYS A 115 1.84 -1.30 16.91
N MET A 116 2.41 -0.11 17.04
CA MET A 116 3.79 0.16 16.69
C MET A 116 4.75 -0.81 17.39
N TYR A 117 5.80 -1.24 16.67
CA TYR A 117 6.85 -2.17 17.10
C TYR A 117 6.48 -3.66 17.17
N SER A 118 5.44 -4.12 16.48
CA SER A 118 5.28 -5.57 16.33
C SER A 118 6.46 -6.17 15.54
N ALA A 119 6.96 -7.32 16.01
CA ALA A 119 8.05 -8.03 15.34
C ALA A 119 7.66 -8.39 13.90
N ASP A 120 6.39 -8.78 13.71
CA ASP A 120 5.82 -9.12 12.41
C ASP A 120 5.82 -7.94 11.46
N PHE A 121 5.48 -6.73 11.94
CA PHE A 121 5.56 -5.53 11.12
C PHE A 121 6.99 -5.23 10.69
N TRP A 122 7.94 -5.26 11.65
CA TRP A 122 9.34 -4.97 11.36
C TRP A 122 9.95 -6.00 10.39
N ASP A 123 9.59 -7.27 10.53
CA ASP A 123 10.03 -8.34 9.63
C ASP A 123 9.62 -8.06 8.17
N ILE A 124 8.44 -7.47 7.95
CA ILE A 124 7.97 -7.04 6.63
C ILE A 124 8.66 -5.74 6.20
N TYR A 125 8.63 -4.73 7.06
CA TYR A 125 9.06 -3.36 6.74
C TYR A 125 10.56 -3.23 6.51
N SER A 126 11.38 -4.00 7.25
CA SER A 126 12.84 -3.98 7.14
C SER A 126 13.34 -4.25 5.72
N ILE A 127 12.58 -4.99 4.90
CA ILE A 127 12.89 -5.26 3.48
C ILE A 127 13.02 -3.97 2.66
N ILE A 128 12.21 -2.96 2.97
CA ILE A 128 12.08 -1.72 2.19
C ILE A 128 12.67 -0.49 2.89
N SER A 129 12.98 -0.59 4.18
CA SER A 129 13.41 0.54 5.03
C SER A 129 14.59 1.34 4.46
N ASP A 130 15.55 0.68 3.80
CA ASP A 130 16.72 1.35 3.23
C ASP A 130 16.44 2.12 1.94
N GLY A 131 15.34 1.80 1.24
CA GLY A 131 14.91 2.51 0.04
C GLY A 131 14.12 3.79 0.32
N ILE A 132 13.82 4.09 1.59
CA ILE A 132 12.94 5.19 1.98
C ILE A 132 13.77 6.38 2.47
N PRO A 133 13.56 7.60 1.95
CA PRO A 133 14.26 8.80 2.42
C PRO A 133 14.06 9.02 3.92
N ILE A 134 15.10 9.53 4.59
CA ILE A 134 15.18 9.60 6.05
C ILE A 134 13.98 10.32 6.68
N ASP A 135 13.54 11.43 6.11
CA ASP A 135 12.43 12.25 6.64
C ASP A 135 11.08 11.53 6.59
N PHE A 136 10.97 10.49 5.76
CA PHE A 136 9.77 9.70 5.51
C PHE A 136 9.92 8.25 6.01
N ASN A 137 10.99 7.93 6.74
CA ASN A 137 11.17 6.63 7.35
C ASN A 137 10.88 6.72 8.87
N PRO A 138 9.81 6.08 9.38
CA PRO A 138 9.42 6.16 10.77
C PRO A 138 10.47 5.64 11.76
N PHE A 139 11.46 4.87 11.32
CA PHE A 139 12.53 4.33 12.16
C PHE A 139 13.87 5.07 11.99
N LYS A 140 13.95 6.07 11.11
CA LYS A 140 15.17 6.86 10.87
C LYS A 140 14.94 8.37 11.01
N THR A 141 13.69 8.82 10.95
CA THR A 141 13.30 10.22 11.13
C THR A 141 13.39 10.63 12.59
N ARG A 142 13.59 11.93 12.82
CA ARG A 142 13.48 12.55 14.16
C ARG A 142 12.10 13.15 14.43
N LYS A 143 11.15 13.03 13.50
CA LYS A 143 9.80 13.60 13.66
C LYS A 143 9.06 13.06 14.89
N PHE A 144 9.37 11.83 15.27
CA PHE A 144 8.68 11.12 16.35
C PHE A 144 9.45 11.08 17.68
N GLU A 145 10.57 11.78 17.77
CA GLU A 145 11.35 11.95 19.02
C GLU A 145 10.77 13.10 19.87
#